data_AF-A0A840EFH9-F1
#
_entry.id   AF-A0A840EFH9-F1
#
_cell.length_a   1.000
_cell.length_b   1.000
_cell.length_c   1.000
_cell.angle_alpha   90.00
_cell.angle_beta   90.00
_cell.angle_gamma   90.00
#
_symmetry.space_group_name_H-M   'P 1'
#
loop_
_entity.id
_entity.type
_entity.pdbx_description
1 polymer ?
#
loop_
_entity_poly.entity_id
_entity_poly.type
_entity_poly.pdbx_seq_one_letter_code
_entity_poly.pdbx_strand_id
1 'polypeptide(L)'
;MKKPVTVPKEARWNEDDYEWELGIRNKKGDKIGEWSWWEASEGYLSCHAFFTDDGNLVSVKRFHPNGECSLELSYNQEGKELSVYYASEEDTMEYFPENRFKNAWKAERIVGSSPKAYNFYDKAGRQLSVLGNHTAEIEKLKTAPENETAEQAIKRLNKVISLLTENKDLDEEIIEELDILHKPHHIKTVTETELNTYEKHLGVQFPPSYKEFVLKHGFIKFGEVNDFNRMLFSDYNVLSDSLAYWGIDSEKAFSKETKNRLDKIITFSYGDEGLQIEWFHCFDYNTLNPETGEVSVMDFCQDDSNTPLENSTTITCKGRGFDKHMSSIVDKEIEMLLMEY
;
A
#
# COMPACT_ATOMS: atom_id res chain seq x y z
N MET A 1 7.94 44.16 16.95
CA MET A 1 6.54 43.77 16.65
C MET A 1 5.56 44.64 17.46
N LYS A 2 4.39 45.01 16.93
CA LYS A 2 3.35 45.73 17.72
C LYS A 2 2.49 44.70 18.45
N LYS A 3 2.39 44.80 19.77
CA LYS A 3 1.60 43.87 20.60
C LYS A 3 0.09 43.98 20.27
N PRO A 4 -0.58 42.88 19.87
CA PRO A 4 -2.03 42.85 19.69
C PRO A 4 -2.79 43.11 21.00
N VAL A 5 -4.03 43.61 20.91
CA VAL A 5 -4.84 44.00 22.09
C VAL A 5 -5.33 42.81 22.92
N THR A 6 -5.39 41.63 22.30
CA THR A 6 -5.77 40.35 22.90
C THR A 6 -4.62 39.73 23.71
N VAL A 7 -3.38 40.14 23.45
CA VAL A 7 -2.20 39.64 24.16
C VAL A 7 -2.07 40.36 25.51
N PRO A 8 -1.89 39.62 26.63
CA PRO A 8 -1.71 40.22 27.94
C PRO A 8 -0.57 41.25 28.00
N LYS A 9 -0.75 42.27 28.86
CA LYS A 9 0.24 43.35 29.00
C LYS A 9 1.59 42.83 29.49
N GLU A 10 1.55 41.78 30.31
CA GLU A 10 2.68 41.12 30.95
C GLU A 10 3.44 40.18 30.01
N ALA A 11 2.81 39.71 28.92
CA ALA A 11 3.44 38.85 27.94
C ALA A 11 4.63 39.57 27.28
N ARG A 12 5.66 38.82 26.93
CA ARG A 12 6.91 39.34 26.37
C ARG A 12 7.09 38.78 24.97
N TRP A 13 7.68 39.58 24.09
CA TRP A 13 8.00 39.11 22.75
C TRP A 13 9.17 38.12 22.81
N ASN A 14 9.00 36.95 22.19
CA ASN A 14 10.04 35.95 21.97
C ASN A 14 10.45 36.02 20.49
N GLU A 15 11.65 36.57 20.23
CA GLU A 15 12.18 36.76 18.88
C GLU A 15 12.54 35.43 18.19
N ASP A 16 12.84 34.37 18.96
CA ASP A 16 13.28 33.09 18.39
C ASP A 16 12.09 32.32 17.80
N ASP A 17 10.95 32.36 18.50
CA ASP A 17 9.73 31.65 18.10
C ASP A 17 8.74 32.56 17.34
N TYR A 18 9.03 33.87 17.24
CA TYR A 18 8.13 34.89 16.70
C TYR A 18 6.73 34.86 17.36
N GLU A 19 6.68 34.76 18.69
CA GLU A 19 5.43 34.71 19.46
C GLU A 19 5.50 35.63 20.68
N TRP A 20 4.34 35.97 21.24
CA TRP A 20 4.27 36.55 22.58
C TRP A 20 4.21 35.41 23.59
N GLU A 21 5.02 35.44 24.65
CA GLU A 21 5.02 34.42 25.70
C GLU A 21 4.77 34.99 27.09
N LEU A 22 4.09 34.21 27.95
CA LEU A 22 3.86 34.53 29.36
C LEU A 22 4.05 33.27 30.20
N GLY A 23 4.88 33.37 31.23
CA GLY A 23 5.12 32.30 32.19
C GLY A 23 6.24 32.65 33.17
N ILE A 24 6.60 31.69 34.01
CA ILE A 24 7.62 31.85 35.05
C ILE A 24 8.82 30.97 34.71
N ARG A 25 10.03 31.52 34.92
CA ARG A 25 11.29 30.76 34.81
C ARG A 25 11.89 30.50 36.18
N ASN A 26 12.50 29.34 36.37
CA ASN A 26 13.27 29.02 37.58
C ASN A 26 14.61 29.79 37.60
N LYS A 27 15.41 29.59 38.66
CA LYS A 27 16.73 30.24 38.80
C LYS A 27 17.75 29.84 37.72
N LYS A 28 17.55 28.70 37.04
CA LYS A 28 18.39 28.23 35.94
C LYS A 28 17.95 28.78 34.58
N GLY A 29 16.77 29.40 34.51
CA GLY A 29 16.19 29.92 33.27
C GLY A 29 15.18 28.99 32.60
N ASP A 30 14.91 27.82 33.17
CA ASP A 30 13.96 26.85 32.61
C ASP A 30 12.52 27.28 32.86
N LYS A 31 11.62 26.95 31.93
CA LYS A 31 10.17 27.20 32.01
C LYS A 31 9.58 26.33 33.14
N ILE A 32 8.86 26.91 34.10
CA ILE A 32 8.15 26.18 35.16
C ILE A 32 6.68 26.59 35.25
N GLY A 33 5.83 25.66 35.70
CA GLY A 33 4.40 25.92 35.87
C GLY A 33 3.68 26.17 34.54
N GLU A 34 2.70 27.07 34.57
CA GLU A 34 1.87 27.42 33.42
C GLU A 34 2.58 28.39 32.47
N TRP A 35 2.50 28.11 31.18
CA TRP A 35 3.01 28.95 30.10
C TRP A 35 1.99 29.09 28.98
N SER A 36 1.85 30.30 28.44
CA SER A 36 0.98 30.60 27.30
C SER A 36 1.75 31.34 26.21
N TRP A 37 1.40 31.05 24.95
CA TRP A 37 1.91 31.74 23.77
C TRP A 37 0.77 32.27 22.90
N TRP A 38 1.00 33.43 22.29
CA TRP A 38 0.08 34.04 21.34
C TRP A 38 0.80 34.32 20.02
N GLU A 39 0.09 34.10 18.92
CA GLU A 39 0.58 34.39 17.58
C GLU A 39 0.94 35.89 17.44
N ALA A 40 1.96 36.18 16.64
CA ALA A 40 2.60 37.49 16.59
C ALA A 40 1.68 38.65 16.16
N SER A 41 0.88 38.41 15.13
CA SER A 41 0.22 39.43 14.31
C SER A 41 -1.22 39.68 14.75
N GLU A 42 -1.97 38.62 14.98
CA GLU A 42 -3.38 38.63 15.38
C GLU A 42 -3.55 38.43 16.89
N GLY A 43 -2.59 37.78 17.55
CA GLY A 43 -2.56 37.66 19.00
C GLY A 43 -3.61 36.71 19.56
N TYR A 44 -4.08 35.74 18.79
CA TYR A 44 -4.84 34.61 19.31
C TYR A 44 -3.92 33.70 20.14
N LEU A 45 -4.48 33.00 21.14
CA LEU A 45 -3.74 32.06 21.96
C LEU A 45 -3.35 30.85 21.08
N SER A 46 -2.07 30.64 20.81
CA SER A 46 -1.60 29.53 19.95
C SER A 46 -1.27 28.28 20.78
N CYS A 47 -0.78 28.46 22.00
CA CYS A 47 -0.29 27.36 22.83
C CYS A 47 -0.45 27.65 24.33
N HIS A 48 -0.75 26.59 25.09
CA HIS A 48 -0.80 26.58 26.54
C HIS A 48 -0.12 25.31 27.06
N ALA A 49 0.91 25.43 27.88
CA ALA A 49 1.70 24.30 28.35
C ALA A 49 1.96 24.35 29.86
N PHE A 50 2.19 23.16 30.42
CA PHE A 50 2.58 23.00 31.82
C PHE A 50 3.96 22.34 31.91
N PHE A 51 4.79 22.88 32.80
CA PHE A 51 6.13 22.36 33.09
C PHE A 51 6.28 22.04 34.57
N THR A 52 7.07 21.01 34.86
CA THR A 52 7.55 20.69 36.20
C THR A 52 8.52 21.76 36.73
N ASP A 53 8.78 21.78 38.03
CA ASP A 53 9.73 22.72 38.65
C ASP A 53 11.19 22.58 38.13
N ASP A 54 11.51 21.39 37.61
CA ASP A 54 12.80 21.08 37.00
C ASP A 54 12.87 21.43 35.50
N GLY A 55 11.81 22.00 34.93
CA GLY A 55 11.78 22.45 33.54
C GLY A 55 11.29 21.42 32.52
N ASN A 56 10.90 20.22 32.95
CA ASN A 56 10.37 19.19 32.03
C ASN A 56 8.92 19.49 31.65
N LEU A 57 8.58 19.27 30.37
CA LEU A 57 7.22 19.42 29.85
C LEU A 57 6.28 18.33 30.42
N VAL A 58 5.10 18.73 30.87
CA VAL A 58 4.04 17.85 31.40
C VAL A 58 2.93 17.65 30.37
N SER A 59 2.42 18.75 29.81
CA SER A 59 1.35 18.72 28.82
C SER A 59 1.33 20.00 27.98
N VAL A 60 0.79 19.91 26.79
CA VAL A 60 0.55 21.04 25.87
C VAL A 60 -0.87 20.97 25.34
N LYS A 61 -1.51 22.13 25.22
CA LYS A 61 -2.66 22.35 24.36
C LYS A 61 -2.30 23.39 23.31
N ARG A 62 -2.54 23.10 22.05
CA ARG A 62 -2.50 24.10 20.97
C ARG A 62 -3.91 24.44 20.53
N PHE A 63 -4.07 25.61 19.92
CA PHE A 63 -5.36 26.10 19.49
C PHE A 63 -5.30 26.66 18.07
N HIS A 64 -6.39 26.46 17.34
CA HIS A 64 -6.70 27.13 16.09
C HIS A 64 -6.94 28.64 16.33
N PRO A 65 -6.83 29.50 15.30
CA PRO A 65 -7.13 30.93 15.40
C PRO A 65 -8.52 31.25 15.96
N ASN A 66 -9.52 30.39 15.70
CA ASN A 66 -10.88 30.53 16.22
C ASN A 66 -11.02 30.14 17.71
N GLY A 67 -9.96 29.64 18.34
CA GLY A 67 -9.91 29.21 19.74
C GLY A 67 -10.28 27.75 19.99
N GLU A 68 -10.66 26.99 18.95
CA GLU A 68 -10.82 25.53 19.06
C GLU A 68 -9.46 24.87 19.36
N CYS A 69 -9.46 23.76 20.09
CA CYS A 69 -8.22 23.03 20.37
C CYS A 69 -7.74 22.34 19.09
N SER A 70 -6.44 22.42 18.76
CA SER A 70 -5.83 21.72 17.61
C SER A 70 -5.02 20.49 18.03
N LEU A 71 -4.42 20.52 19.22
CA LEU A 71 -3.60 19.44 19.76
C LEU A 71 -3.71 19.40 21.29
N GLU A 72 -3.88 18.21 21.84
CA GLU A 72 -3.59 17.87 23.23
C GLU A 72 -2.43 16.87 23.28
N LEU A 73 -1.32 17.27 23.92
CA LEU A 73 -0.14 16.44 24.12
C LEU A 73 0.11 16.25 25.62
N SER A 74 0.43 15.02 26.00
CA SER A 74 0.86 14.66 27.36
C SER A 74 1.82 13.47 27.32
N TYR A 75 2.26 12.99 28.48
CA TYR A 75 3.11 11.81 28.60
C TYR A 75 2.46 10.79 29.54
N ASN A 76 2.52 9.50 29.18
CA ASN A 76 2.09 8.43 30.07
C ASN A 76 3.13 8.14 31.16
N GLN A 77 2.84 7.20 32.07
CA GLN A 77 3.74 6.84 33.17
C GLN A 77 5.10 6.27 32.72
N GLU A 78 5.19 5.78 31.49
CA GLU A 78 6.42 5.27 30.88
C GLU A 78 7.22 6.38 30.16
N GLY A 79 6.75 7.62 30.21
CA GLY A 79 7.34 8.76 29.50
C GLY A 79 7.05 8.76 27.99
N LYS A 80 6.11 7.93 27.51
CA LYS A 80 5.72 7.92 26.10
C LYS A 80 4.69 9.02 25.84
N GLU A 81 4.90 9.74 24.74
CA GLU A 81 4.01 10.81 24.27
C GLU A 81 2.62 10.26 23.92
N LEU A 82 1.59 10.94 24.41
CA LEU A 82 0.19 10.77 24.05
C LEU A 82 -0.25 12.05 23.35
N SER A 83 -0.60 11.96 22.06
CA SER A 83 -0.98 13.11 21.25
C SER A 83 -2.35 12.88 20.61
N VAL A 84 -3.24 13.86 20.77
CA VAL A 84 -4.57 13.88 20.19
C VAL A 84 -4.73 15.17 19.41
N TYR A 85 -4.98 15.05 18.12
CA TYR A 85 -5.19 16.17 17.22
C TYR A 85 -6.68 16.34 16.96
N TYR A 86 -7.10 17.57 16.72
CA TYR A 86 -8.47 17.93 16.43
C TYR A 86 -8.50 18.83 15.20
N ALA A 87 -9.47 18.61 14.32
CA ALA A 87 -9.75 19.50 13.21
C ALA A 87 -10.57 20.69 13.68
N SER A 88 -10.66 21.72 12.83
CA SER A 88 -11.41 22.96 13.07
C SER A 88 -12.64 23.04 12.16
N GLU A 89 -13.67 23.77 12.58
CA GLU A 89 -14.82 24.10 11.71
C GLU A 89 -14.43 25.06 10.58
N GLU A 90 -13.38 25.84 10.80
CA GLU A 90 -12.79 26.77 9.84
C GLU A 90 -11.52 26.16 9.22
N ASP A 91 -11.21 26.55 7.98
CA ASP A 91 -9.93 26.22 7.36
C ASP A 91 -8.81 27.02 8.04
N THR A 92 -7.81 26.31 8.57
CA THR A 92 -6.72 26.91 9.34
C THR A 92 -5.40 26.24 8.99
N MET A 93 -4.29 26.94 9.26
CA MET A 93 -2.94 26.42 9.03
C MET A 93 -2.41 25.52 10.16
N GLU A 94 -3.20 25.28 11.23
CA GLU A 94 -2.77 24.36 12.29
C GLU A 94 -2.77 22.91 11.77
N TYR A 95 -1.73 22.17 12.12
CA TYR A 95 -1.53 20.82 11.62
C TYR A 95 -2.62 19.85 12.11
N PHE A 96 -3.18 19.10 11.17
CA PHE A 96 -3.95 17.89 11.42
C PHE A 96 -3.31 16.72 10.66
N PRO A 97 -3.20 15.52 11.25
CA PRO A 97 -2.59 14.39 10.56
C PRO A 97 -3.26 14.11 9.20
N GLU A 98 -2.41 13.84 8.19
CA GLU A 98 -2.86 13.34 6.89
C GLU A 98 -3.75 12.11 7.11
N ASN A 99 -4.88 12.10 6.43
CA ASN A 99 -5.90 11.10 6.62
C ASN A 99 -6.72 10.92 5.35
N ARG A 100 -7.52 9.87 5.32
CA ARG A 100 -8.28 9.43 4.14
C ARG A 100 -9.79 9.61 4.29
N PHE A 101 -10.21 10.31 5.34
CA PHE A 101 -11.61 10.43 5.70
C PHE A 101 -12.06 11.88 5.62
N LYS A 102 -13.03 12.17 4.76
CA LYS A 102 -13.57 13.53 4.60
C LYS A 102 -14.25 14.10 5.85
N ASN A 103 -14.57 13.24 6.83
CA ASN A 103 -15.19 13.62 8.10
C ASN A 103 -14.30 13.34 9.32
N ALA A 104 -12.99 13.13 9.15
CA ALA A 104 -12.06 13.06 10.27
C ALA A 104 -12.09 14.38 11.05
N TRP A 105 -12.40 14.27 12.35
CA TRP A 105 -12.43 15.40 13.28
C TRP A 105 -11.38 15.28 14.37
N LYS A 106 -11.02 14.05 14.74
CA LYS A 106 -10.05 13.76 15.80
C LYS A 106 -9.11 12.67 15.35
N ALA A 107 -7.82 12.82 15.64
CA ALA A 107 -6.79 11.81 15.37
C ALA A 107 -5.99 11.51 16.65
N GLU A 108 -6.01 10.27 17.10
CA GLU A 108 -5.23 9.81 18.26
C GLU A 108 -3.99 9.05 17.80
N ARG A 109 -2.81 9.51 18.21
CA ARG A 109 -1.55 8.86 17.86
C ARG A 109 -1.45 7.47 18.50
N ILE A 110 -1.10 6.46 17.71
CA ILE A 110 -0.83 5.11 18.18
C ILE A 110 0.56 5.07 18.84
N VAL A 111 0.58 4.78 20.14
CA VAL A 111 1.82 4.76 20.93
C VAL A 111 2.71 3.60 20.48
N GLY A 112 3.96 3.90 20.12
CA GLY A 112 4.96 2.90 19.74
C GLY A 112 4.92 2.49 18.27
N SER A 113 4.08 3.10 17.43
CA SER A 113 4.12 2.84 15.99
C SER A 113 5.30 3.55 15.31
N SER A 114 5.94 2.87 14.36
CA SER A 114 6.93 3.45 13.45
C SER A 114 6.71 2.85 12.04
N PRO A 115 6.29 3.64 11.03
CA PRO A 115 6.03 5.08 11.06
C PRO A 115 4.88 5.50 11.99
N LYS A 116 4.70 6.81 12.18
CA LYS A 116 3.59 7.35 12.99
C LYS A 116 2.25 6.93 12.37
N ALA A 117 1.37 6.37 13.18
CA ALA A 117 0.02 5.96 12.79
C ALA A 117 -1.01 6.55 13.76
N TYR A 118 -2.26 6.68 13.30
CA TYR A 118 -3.33 7.36 14.03
C TYR A 118 -4.64 6.59 13.94
N ASN A 119 -5.41 6.61 15.03
CA ASN A 119 -6.84 6.27 15.00
C ASN A 119 -7.63 7.54 14.71
N PHE A 120 -8.49 7.51 13.70
CA PHE A 120 -9.32 8.66 13.33
C PHE A 120 -10.75 8.51 13.85
N TYR A 121 -11.38 9.61 14.18
CA TYR A 121 -12.75 9.66 14.69
C TYR A 121 -13.51 10.83 14.06
N ASP A 122 -14.81 10.63 13.85
CA ASP A 122 -15.70 11.72 13.45
C ASP A 122 -16.05 12.63 14.64
N LYS A 123 -16.79 13.71 14.35
CA LYS A 123 -17.21 14.70 15.36
C LYS A 123 -18.15 14.13 16.43
N ALA A 124 -18.81 13.00 16.16
CA ALA A 124 -19.63 12.29 17.14
C ALA A 124 -18.81 11.31 18.01
N GLY A 125 -17.50 11.19 17.76
CA GLY A 125 -16.59 10.29 18.48
C GLY A 125 -16.64 8.85 17.99
N ARG A 126 -17.27 8.56 16.85
CA ARG A 126 -17.22 7.23 16.24
C ARG A 126 -15.87 7.06 15.54
N GLN A 127 -15.21 5.95 15.82
CA GLN A 127 -13.96 5.60 15.14
C GLN A 127 -14.22 5.33 13.65
N LEU A 128 -13.42 5.98 12.82
CA LEU A 128 -13.42 5.82 11.37
C LEU A 128 -12.51 4.65 10.99
N SER A 129 -12.91 3.90 9.98
CA SER A 129 -12.17 2.76 9.45
C SER A 129 -12.33 2.74 7.94
N VAL A 130 -11.26 2.45 7.20
CA VAL A 130 -11.33 2.29 5.75
C VAL A 130 -12.26 1.14 5.37
N LEU A 131 -12.33 0.10 6.19
CA LEU A 131 -13.22 -1.04 5.98
C LEU A 131 -14.71 -0.70 6.23
N GLY A 132 -14.99 0.45 6.84
CA GLY A 132 -16.33 0.89 7.18
C GLY A 132 -17.12 -0.18 7.95
N ASN A 133 -18.32 -0.50 7.45
CA ASN A 133 -19.17 -1.55 8.02
C ASN A 133 -18.92 -2.94 7.40
N HIS A 134 -17.94 -3.07 6.51
CA HIS A 134 -17.71 -4.26 5.70
C HIS A 134 -16.57 -5.14 6.22
N THR A 135 -15.99 -4.86 7.39
CA THR A 135 -14.87 -5.62 7.97
C THR A 135 -15.08 -7.13 7.89
N ALA A 136 -16.19 -7.66 8.39
CA ALA A 136 -16.45 -9.09 8.42
C ALA A 136 -16.64 -9.73 7.03
N GLU A 137 -17.04 -8.94 6.03
CA GLU A 137 -17.15 -9.40 4.64
C GLU A 137 -15.77 -9.41 3.97
N ILE A 138 -14.99 -8.34 4.13
CA ILE A 138 -13.63 -8.20 3.61
C ILE A 138 -12.70 -9.28 4.21
N GLU A 139 -12.79 -9.57 5.51
CA GLU A 139 -12.00 -10.65 6.14
C GLU A 139 -12.22 -12.02 5.48
N LYS A 140 -13.41 -12.30 4.94
CA LYS A 140 -13.70 -13.54 4.24
C LYS A 140 -13.16 -13.58 2.82
N LEU A 141 -12.84 -12.41 2.26
CA LEU A 141 -12.34 -12.24 0.88
C LEU A 141 -10.81 -12.13 0.82
N LYS A 142 -10.12 -12.06 1.98
CA LYS A 142 -8.66 -11.96 2.08
C LYS A 142 -7.90 -13.12 1.44
N THR A 143 -8.47 -14.32 1.48
CA THR A 143 -7.78 -15.53 1.03
C THR A 143 -8.64 -16.28 0.04
N ALA A 144 -8.01 -16.72 -1.05
CA ALA A 144 -8.65 -17.55 -2.05
C ALA A 144 -9.17 -18.88 -1.48
N PRO A 145 -10.36 -19.35 -1.91
CA PRO A 145 -10.75 -20.75 -1.70
C PRO A 145 -9.88 -21.69 -2.57
N GLU A 146 -9.71 -22.94 -2.14
CA GLU A 146 -8.76 -23.92 -2.73
C GLU A 146 -8.90 -24.16 -4.25
N ASN A 147 -10.10 -23.96 -4.81
CA ASN A 147 -10.42 -24.20 -6.21
C ASN A 147 -10.94 -22.94 -6.93
N GLU A 148 -10.52 -21.76 -6.46
CA GLU A 148 -10.82 -20.50 -7.13
C GLU A 148 -10.27 -20.48 -8.56
N THR A 149 -11.09 -20.06 -9.53
CA THR A 149 -10.62 -19.80 -10.90
C THR A 149 -10.05 -18.39 -11.03
N ALA A 150 -9.23 -18.12 -12.04
CA ALA A 150 -8.72 -16.76 -12.29
C ALA A 150 -9.83 -15.70 -12.44
N GLU A 151 -10.97 -16.06 -13.04
CA GLU A 151 -12.14 -15.18 -13.13
C GLU A 151 -12.76 -14.89 -11.76
N GLN A 152 -12.85 -15.91 -10.90
CA GLN A 152 -13.37 -15.75 -9.53
C GLN A 152 -12.44 -14.88 -8.68
N ALA A 153 -11.12 -15.05 -8.82
CA ALA A 153 -10.14 -14.22 -8.15
C ALA A 153 -10.32 -12.72 -8.52
N ILE A 154 -10.47 -12.40 -9.80
CA ILE A 154 -10.73 -11.01 -10.23
C ILE A 154 -12.06 -10.48 -9.69
N LYS A 155 -13.10 -11.30 -9.69
CA LYS A 155 -14.40 -10.92 -9.11
C LYS A 155 -14.27 -10.65 -7.60
N ARG A 156 -13.44 -11.41 -6.89
CA ARG A 156 -13.16 -11.22 -5.46
C ARG A 156 -12.43 -9.91 -5.21
N LEU A 157 -11.37 -9.60 -5.97
CA LEU A 157 -10.68 -8.30 -5.89
C LEU A 157 -11.65 -7.13 -6.14
N ASN A 158 -12.41 -7.19 -7.25
CA ASN A 158 -13.39 -6.17 -7.58
C ASN A 158 -14.47 -6.03 -6.51
N LYS A 159 -14.85 -7.12 -5.84
CA LYS A 159 -15.80 -7.08 -4.72
C LYS A 159 -15.19 -6.39 -3.50
N VAL A 160 -13.92 -6.66 -3.15
CA VAL A 160 -13.22 -5.94 -2.07
C VAL A 160 -13.17 -4.44 -2.38
N ILE A 161 -12.73 -4.06 -3.58
CA ILE A 161 -12.66 -2.65 -4.00
C ILE A 161 -14.05 -2.01 -3.92
N SER A 162 -15.10 -2.67 -4.42
CA SER A 162 -16.48 -2.18 -4.31
C SER A 162 -16.93 -1.96 -2.86
N LEU A 163 -16.58 -2.87 -1.94
CA LEU A 163 -16.94 -2.73 -0.52
C LEU A 163 -16.19 -1.55 0.14
N LEU A 164 -14.94 -1.31 -0.26
CA LEU A 164 -14.18 -0.15 0.20
C LEU A 164 -14.78 1.15 -0.35
N THR A 165 -15.13 1.21 -1.64
CA THR A 165 -15.71 2.43 -2.25
C THR A 165 -17.14 2.72 -1.82
N GLU A 166 -17.87 1.73 -1.29
CA GLU A 166 -19.16 1.93 -0.61
C GLU A 166 -19.03 2.68 0.73
N ASN A 167 -17.81 2.80 1.28
CA ASN A 167 -17.55 3.50 2.52
C ASN A 167 -17.69 5.02 2.35
N LYS A 168 -18.82 5.54 2.83
CA LYS A 168 -19.16 6.97 2.74
C LYS A 168 -18.26 7.89 3.55
N ASP A 169 -17.46 7.36 4.47
CA ASP A 169 -16.53 8.17 5.27
C ASP A 169 -15.22 8.45 4.52
N LEU A 170 -14.90 7.69 3.46
CA LEU A 170 -13.70 7.92 2.65
C LEU A 170 -13.80 9.21 1.83
N ASP A 171 -12.63 9.81 1.64
CA ASP A 171 -12.40 10.91 0.72
C ASP A 171 -12.60 10.46 -0.75
N GLU A 172 -13.01 11.38 -1.60
CA GLU A 172 -13.28 11.10 -3.02
C GLU A 172 -11.99 10.77 -3.77
N GLU A 173 -10.87 11.43 -3.45
CA GLU A 173 -9.56 11.16 -4.06
C GLU A 173 -9.14 9.71 -3.78
N ILE A 174 -9.39 9.23 -2.56
CA ILE A 174 -9.11 7.85 -2.15
C ILE A 174 -9.99 6.85 -2.88
N ILE A 175 -11.25 7.18 -3.12
CA ILE A 175 -12.16 6.32 -3.90
C ILE A 175 -11.69 6.21 -5.35
N GLU A 176 -11.23 7.32 -5.94
CA GLU A 176 -10.68 7.35 -7.29
C GLU A 176 -9.36 6.55 -7.38
N GLU A 177 -8.47 6.71 -6.40
CA GLU A 177 -7.25 5.90 -6.28
C GLU A 177 -7.55 4.40 -6.22
N LEU A 178 -8.53 3.98 -5.41
CA LEU A 178 -8.91 2.56 -5.31
C LEU A 178 -9.36 1.98 -6.67
N ASP A 179 -10.05 2.78 -7.49
CA ASP A 179 -10.52 2.38 -8.81
C ASP A 179 -9.37 2.31 -9.83
N ILE A 180 -8.52 3.33 -9.85
CA ILE A 180 -7.44 3.47 -10.84
C ILE A 180 -6.26 2.57 -10.51
N LEU A 181 -5.85 2.52 -9.25
CA LEU A 181 -4.59 1.88 -8.86
C LEU A 181 -4.74 0.37 -8.72
N HIS A 182 -5.88 -0.15 -8.26
CA HIS A 182 -6.00 -1.55 -7.87
C HIS A 182 -6.88 -2.41 -8.76
N LYS A 183 -7.78 -1.82 -9.58
CA LYS A 183 -8.60 -2.63 -10.48
C LYS A 183 -7.75 -3.20 -11.63
N PRO A 184 -8.04 -4.43 -12.06
CA PRO A 184 -7.41 -4.97 -13.26
C PRO A 184 -7.84 -4.20 -14.51
N HIS A 185 -6.87 -3.70 -15.27
CA HIS A 185 -7.10 -2.93 -16.49
C HIS A 185 -6.96 -3.81 -17.72
N HIS A 186 -7.93 -3.74 -18.62
CA HIS A 186 -7.84 -4.44 -19.91
C HIS A 186 -6.83 -3.75 -20.84
N ILE A 187 -5.83 -4.51 -21.27
CA ILE A 187 -4.81 -4.05 -22.22
C ILE A 187 -5.27 -4.32 -23.66
N LYS A 188 -5.64 -5.57 -23.95
CA LYS A 188 -5.88 -6.03 -25.32
C LYS A 188 -6.76 -7.28 -25.34
N THR A 189 -7.68 -7.38 -26.31
CA THR A 189 -8.40 -8.62 -26.59
C THR A 189 -7.50 -9.65 -27.26
N VAL A 190 -7.61 -10.91 -26.84
CA VAL A 190 -6.84 -12.03 -27.39
C VAL A 190 -7.77 -12.92 -28.20
N THR A 191 -7.29 -13.39 -29.36
CA THR A 191 -8.04 -14.32 -30.21
C THR A 191 -7.44 -15.71 -30.17
N GLU A 192 -8.26 -16.72 -30.47
CA GLU A 192 -7.78 -18.11 -30.56
C GLU A 192 -6.72 -18.29 -31.66
N THR A 193 -6.88 -17.59 -32.80
CA THR A 193 -5.88 -17.57 -33.88
C THR A 193 -4.52 -17.06 -33.40
N GLU A 194 -4.52 -16.02 -32.57
CA GLU A 194 -3.29 -15.45 -32.01
C GLU A 194 -2.61 -16.46 -31.08
N LEU A 195 -3.36 -17.05 -30.12
CA LEU A 195 -2.81 -18.06 -29.23
C LEU A 195 -2.26 -19.28 -29.99
N ASN A 196 -2.99 -19.78 -30.98
CA ASN A 196 -2.55 -20.91 -31.80
C ASN A 196 -1.27 -20.58 -32.59
N THR A 197 -1.05 -19.31 -32.95
CA THR A 197 0.18 -18.86 -33.61
C THR A 197 1.38 -18.95 -32.66
N TYR A 198 1.21 -18.51 -31.41
CA TYR A 198 2.24 -18.65 -30.37
C TYR A 198 2.48 -20.11 -29.99
N GLU A 199 1.43 -20.91 -29.79
CA GLU A 199 1.54 -22.36 -29.52
C GLU A 199 2.36 -23.08 -30.60
N LYS A 200 2.09 -22.77 -31.88
CA LYS A 200 2.85 -23.32 -33.00
C LYS A 200 4.31 -22.86 -33.00
N HIS A 201 4.57 -21.59 -32.68
CA HIS A 201 5.92 -21.02 -32.64
C HIS A 201 6.75 -21.66 -31.51
N LEU A 202 6.17 -21.80 -30.33
CA LEU A 202 6.80 -22.34 -29.12
C LEU A 202 6.83 -23.87 -29.09
N GLY A 203 6.02 -24.54 -29.91
CA GLY A 203 5.91 -26.00 -29.92
C GLY A 203 5.20 -26.57 -28.70
N VAL A 204 4.31 -25.80 -28.06
CA VAL A 204 3.55 -26.20 -26.86
C VAL A 204 2.06 -25.89 -27.03
N GLN A 205 1.21 -26.49 -26.21
CA GLN A 205 -0.19 -26.06 -26.04
C GLN A 205 -0.31 -25.33 -24.71
N PHE A 206 -0.89 -24.13 -24.72
CA PHE A 206 -1.07 -23.38 -23.50
C PHE A 206 -2.04 -24.07 -22.53
N PRO A 207 -1.86 -23.86 -21.20
CA PRO A 207 -2.72 -24.49 -20.20
C PRO A 207 -4.21 -24.16 -20.43
N PRO A 208 -5.14 -25.12 -20.28
CA PRO A 208 -6.55 -24.87 -20.51
C PRO A 208 -7.13 -23.73 -19.66
N SER A 209 -6.82 -23.67 -18.36
CA SER A 209 -7.29 -22.57 -17.50
C SER A 209 -6.77 -21.20 -17.96
N TYR A 210 -5.56 -21.16 -18.52
CA TYR A 210 -5.01 -19.94 -19.10
C TYR A 210 -5.78 -19.52 -20.35
N LYS A 211 -5.93 -20.42 -21.34
CA LYS A 211 -6.64 -20.12 -22.59
C LYS A 211 -8.08 -19.65 -22.33
N GLU A 212 -8.78 -20.35 -21.45
CA GLU A 212 -10.14 -19.99 -21.02
C GLU A 212 -10.21 -18.54 -20.54
N PHE A 213 -9.26 -18.16 -19.68
CA PHE A 213 -9.20 -16.82 -19.10
C PHE A 213 -8.90 -15.75 -20.16
N VAL A 214 -7.81 -15.89 -20.91
CA VAL A 214 -7.36 -14.81 -21.83
C VAL A 214 -8.26 -14.65 -23.05
N LEU A 215 -8.91 -15.70 -23.54
CA LEU A 215 -9.89 -15.58 -24.62
C LEU A 215 -11.13 -14.80 -24.18
N LYS A 216 -11.47 -14.86 -22.89
CA LYS A 216 -12.62 -14.18 -22.33
C LYS A 216 -12.32 -12.75 -21.87
N HIS A 217 -11.19 -12.56 -21.20
CA HIS A 217 -10.84 -11.31 -20.53
C HIS A 217 -9.76 -10.50 -21.25
N GLY A 218 -9.14 -11.07 -22.29
CA GLY A 218 -7.97 -10.47 -22.92
C GLY A 218 -6.76 -10.49 -21.99
N PHE A 219 -5.77 -9.66 -22.33
CA PHE A 219 -4.65 -9.33 -21.47
C PHE A 219 -5.06 -8.23 -20.50
N ILE A 220 -4.64 -8.38 -19.25
CA ILE A 220 -4.95 -7.44 -18.17
C ILE A 220 -3.68 -7.04 -17.42
N LYS A 221 -3.70 -5.85 -16.83
CA LYS A 221 -2.65 -5.34 -15.95
C LYS A 221 -3.23 -5.17 -14.54
N PHE A 222 -2.49 -5.61 -13.52
CA PHE A 222 -2.75 -5.23 -12.13
C PHE A 222 -1.80 -4.09 -11.75
N GLY A 223 -2.32 -3.07 -11.06
CA GLY A 223 -1.53 -1.89 -10.72
C GLY A 223 -1.28 -1.00 -11.95
N GLU A 224 -1.64 0.29 -11.90
CA GLU A 224 -1.02 1.24 -12.85
C GLU A 224 0.28 1.82 -12.29
N VAL A 225 0.30 2.07 -10.97
CA VAL A 225 1.34 2.87 -10.28
C VAL A 225 1.93 2.15 -9.06
N ASN A 226 1.44 0.96 -8.68
CA ASN A 226 2.04 0.24 -7.56
C ASN A 226 3.39 -0.37 -7.95
N ASP A 227 4.24 -0.62 -6.96
CA ASP A 227 5.53 -1.29 -7.11
C ASP A 227 5.40 -2.75 -7.61
N PHE A 228 4.21 -3.19 -8.03
CA PHE A 228 3.91 -4.54 -8.47
C PHE A 228 3.15 -4.48 -9.79
N ASN A 229 3.68 -3.73 -10.75
CA ASN A 229 3.19 -3.72 -12.12
C ASN A 229 3.30 -5.13 -12.71
N ARG A 230 2.29 -5.96 -12.44
CA ARG A 230 2.13 -7.30 -13.03
C ARG A 230 1.40 -7.09 -14.33
N MET A 231 2.18 -6.70 -15.34
CA MET A 231 1.63 -6.65 -16.68
C MET A 231 1.56 -8.07 -17.18
N LEU A 232 0.35 -8.61 -17.22
CA LEU A 232 0.16 -9.87 -17.88
C LEU A 232 0.24 -9.62 -19.40
N PHE A 233 1.26 -10.23 -20.01
CA PHE A 233 1.43 -10.46 -21.46
C PHE A 233 1.74 -9.24 -22.35
N SER A 234 2.98 -9.18 -22.85
CA SER A 234 3.28 -8.58 -24.16
C SER A 234 3.85 -9.58 -25.16
N ASP A 235 4.68 -10.54 -24.71
CA ASP A 235 5.39 -11.50 -25.56
C ASP A 235 5.63 -12.84 -24.85
N TYR A 236 5.47 -13.95 -25.56
CA TYR A 236 5.82 -15.27 -25.06
C TYR A 236 7.16 -15.72 -25.62
N ASN A 237 8.06 -16.17 -24.75
CA ASN A 237 9.35 -16.72 -25.15
C ASN A 237 9.68 -17.95 -24.31
N VAL A 238 10.61 -18.77 -24.79
CA VAL A 238 11.27 -19.74 -23.91
C VAL A 238 12.17 -19.00 -22.92
N LEU A 239 12.28 -19.49 -21.69
CA LEU A 239 13.02 -18.80 -20.64
C LEU A 239 14.51 -18.67 -20.99
N SER A 240 15.08 -19.70 -21.59
CA SER A 240 16.48 -19.70 -22.07
C SER A 240 16.80 -18.56 -23.05
N ASP A 241 15.85 -18.16 -23.89
CA ASP A 241 15.99 -17.01 -24.80
C ASP A 241 15.72 -15.70 -24.05
N SER A 242 14.78 -15.70 -23.11
CA SER A 242 14.44 -14.53 -22.28
C SER A 242 15.61 -14.07 -21.41
N LEU A 243 16.49 -15.00 -21.00
CA LEU A 243 17.72 -14.68 -20.25
C LEU A 243 18.69 -13.75 -21.00
N ALA A 244 18.57 -13.64 -22.32
CA ALA A 244 19.35 -12.68 -23.11
C ALA A 244 19.06 -11.23 -22.70
N TYR A 245 17.89 -10.96 -22.11
CA TYR A 245 17.56 -9.66 -21.52
C TYR A 245 18.62 -9.22 -20.49
N TRP A 246 19.12 -10.16 -19.67
CA TRP A 246 20.21 -9.91 -18.70
C TRP A 246 21.61 -10.18 -19.26
N GLY A 247 21.75 -10.28 -20.58
CA GLY A 247 23.03 -10.54 -21.24
C GLY A 247 23.55 -11.96 -21.07
N ILE A 248 22.69 -12.91 -20.69
CA ILE A 248 23.07 -14.31 -20.47
C ILE A 248 22.83 -15.11 -21.75
N ASP A 249 23.90 -15.62 -22.34
CA ASP A 249 23.85 -16.56 -23.46
C ASP A 249 23.67 -17.99 -22.90
N SER A 250 22.43 -18.48 -22.92
CA SER A 250 22.06 -19.76 -22.29
C SER A 250 22.76 -20.98 -22.91
N GLU A 251 23.17 -20.93 -24.18
CA GLU A 251 23.95 -21.99 -24.84
C GLU A 251 25.38 -22.08 -24.27
N LYS A 252 25.93 -20.96 -23.79
CA LYS A 252 27.28 -20.91 -23.19
C LYS A 252 27.26 -21.04 -21.67
N ALA A 253 26.24 -20.46 -21.03
CA ALA A 253 26.16 -20.35 -19.59
C ALA A 253 25.79 -21.66 -18.90
N PHE A 254 25.04 -22.54 -19.58
CA PHE A 254 24.46 -23.72 -18.96
C PHE A 254 24.80 -25.03 -19.66
N SER A 255 24.67 -26.13 -18.91
CA SER A 255 24.75 -27.47 -19.48
C SER A 255 23.60 -27.69 -20.48
N LYS A 256 23.81 -28.59 -21.46
CA LYS A 256 22.75 -28.99 -22.41
C LYS A 256 21.49 -29.48 -21.70
N GLU A 257 21.63 -30.19 -20.57
CA GLU A 257 20.49 -30.68 -19.79
C GLU A 257 19.72 -29.52 -19.14
N THR A 258 20.42 -28.60 -18.48
CA THR A 258 19.85 -27.39 -17.88
C THR A 258 19.13 -26.56 -18.95
N LYS A 259 19.78 -26.31 -20.09
CA LYS A 259 19.17 -25.57 -21.20
C LYS A 259 17.89 -26.25 -21.71
N ASN A 260 17.92 -27.56 -21.94
CA ASN A 260 16.73 -28.29 -22.38
C ASN A 260 15.54 -28.19 -21.40
N ARG A 261 15.82 -28.01 -20.11
CA ARG A 261 14.79 -27.78 -19.09
C ARG A 261 14.28 -26.34 -19.11
N LEU A 262 15.16 -25.35 -19.33
CA LEU A 262 14.80 -23.95 -19.52
C LEU A 262 13.98 -23.72 -20.80
N ASP A 263 14.30 -24.45 -21.88
CA ASP A 263 13.55 -24.42 -23.15
C ASP A 263 12.10 -24.93 -22.99
N LYS A 264 11.75 -25.56 -21.86
CA LYS A 264 10.39 -25.99 -21.51
C LYS A 264 9.68 -25.03 -20.56
N ILE A 265 10.30 -23.92 -20.21
CA ILE A 265 9.70 -22.90 -19.35
C ILE A 265 9.34 -21.73 -20.26
N ILE A 266 8.05 -21.40 -20.32
CA ILE A 266 7.53 -20.37 -21.22
C ILE A 266 7.19 -19.12 -20.41
N THR A 267 7.89 -18.01 -20.68
CA THR A 267 7.55 -16.72 -20.11
C THR A 267 6.22 -16.25 -20.70
N PHE A 268 5.36 -15.71 -19.85
CA PHE A 268 4.06 -15.19 -20.27
C PHE A 268 3.76 -13.81 -19.70
N SER A 269 4.42 -13.42 -18.62
CA SER A 269 4.27 -12.09 -18.04
C SER A 269 5.58 -11.68 -17.41
N TYR A 270 5.75 -10.37 -17.26
CA TYR A 270 6.84 -9.77 -16.52
C TYR A 270 6.27 -9.00 -15.33
N GLY A 271 6.97 -9.08 -14.21
CA GLY A 271 6.77 -8.24 -13.04
C GLY A 271 7.90 -7.22 -12.96
N ASP A 272 7.54 -5.96 -12.77
CA ASP A 272 8.47 -4.93 -12.31
C ASP A 272 8.20 -4.74 -10.81
N GLU A 273 9.13 -5.23 -9.97
CA GLU A 273 9.16 -4.79 -8.58
C GLU A 273 9.97 -3.49 -8.54
N GLY A 274 9.37 -2.42 -8.01
CA GLY A 274 9.93 -1.05 -7.94
C GLY A 274 11.28 -0.89 -7.18
N LEU A 275 12.03 -1.99 -6.99
CA LEU A 275 13.24 -2.09 -6.18
C LEU A 275 14.34 -2.97 -6.81
N GLN A 276 14.55 -2.88 -8.13
CA GLN A 276 15.71 -3.43 -8.87
C GLN A 276 15.66 -4.92 -9.22
N ILE A 277 14.50 -5.58 -9.07
CA ILE A 277 14.37 -7.01 -9.37
C ILE A 277 13.30 -7.21 -10.44
N GLU A 278 13.73 -7.62 -11.61
CA GLU A 278 12.84 -8.02 -12.69
C GLU A 278 12.45 -9.49 -12.54
N TRP A 279 11.17 -9.76 -12.77
CA TRP A 279 10.60 -11.10 -12.68
C TRP A 279 9.99 -11.53 -14.00
N PHE A 280 10.13 -12.80 -14.35
CA PHE A 280 9.25 -13.46 -15.31
C PHE A 280 8.26 -14.36 -14.58
N HIS A 281 6.99 -14.31 -14.97
CA HIS A 281 6.02 -15.33 -14.64
C HIS A 281 6.00 -16.36 -15.77
N CYS A 282 6.16 -17.63 -15.40
CA CYS A 282 6.48 -18.68 -16.35
C CYS A 282 5.56 -19.89 -16.21
N PHE A 283 5.15 -20.46 -17.34
CA PHE A 283 4.59 -21.80 -17.41
C PHE A 283 5.71 -22.84 -17.41
N ASP A 284 5.77 -23.69 -16.39
CA ASP A 284 6.80 -24.73 -16.31
C ASP A 284 6.28 -26.07 -16.89
N TYR A 285 6.54 -26.32 -18.18
CA TYR A 285 6.16 -27.57 -18.83
C TYR A 285 6.98 -28.78 -18.37
N ASN A 286 8.00 -28.61 -17.51
CA ASN A 286 8.59 -29.74 -16.81
C ASN A 286 7.59 -30.37 -15.82
N THR A 287 6.52 -29.66 -15.45
CA THR A 287 5.46 -30.12 -14.54
C THR A 287 4.16 -30.50 -15.26
N LEU A 288 4.16 -30.59 -16.59
CA LEU A 288 2.97 -30.87 -17.39
C LEU A 288 2.20 -32.09 -16.87
N ASN A 289 0.93 -31.88 -16.58
CA ASN A 289 -0.02 -32.93 -16.30
C ASN A 289 -0.60 -33.46 -17.62
N PRO A 290 -0.31 -34.71 -18.02
CA PRO A 290 -0.76 -35.24 -19.30
C PRO A 290 -2.28 -35.50 -19.36
N GLU A 291 -2.96 -35.59 -18.22
CA GLU A 291 -4.40 -35.83 -18.17
C GLU A 291 -5.21 -34.53 -18.33
N THR A 292 -4.72 -33.44 -17.75
CA THR A 292 -5.44 -32.15 -17.74
C THR A 292 -4.86 -31.13 -18.71
N GLY A 293 -3.61 -31.29 -19.17
CA GLY A 293 -2.89 -30.26 -19.93
C GLY A 293 -2.42 -29.08 -19.08
N GLU A 294 -2.62 -29.13 -17.75
CA GLU A 294 -2.20 -28.07 -16.84
C GLU A 294 -0.71 -28.16 -16.51
N VAL A 295 -0.11 -27.00 -16.27
CA VAL A 295 1.28 -26.86 -15.82
C VAL A 295 1.31 -25.99 -14.57
N SER A 296 2.37 -26.07 -13.78
CA SER A 296 2.60 -25.14 -12.67
C SER A 296 3.06 -23.79 -13.21
N VAL A 297 2.71 -22.72 -12.50
CA VAL A 297 3.32 -21.40 -12.72
C VAL A 297 4.42 -21.20 -11.70
N MET A 298 5.55 -20.66 -12.14
CA MET A 298 6.64 -20.23 -11.27
C MET A 298 6.98 -18.76 -11.54
N ASP A 299 7.44 -18.08 -10.49
CA ASP A 299 8.04 -16.77 -10.57
C ASP A 299 9.56 -16.96 -10.71
N PHE A 300 10.18 -16.25 -11.65
CA PHE A 300 11.60 -16.37 -11.96
C PHE A 300 12.27 -15.01 -11.82
N CYS A 301 13.21 -14.91 -10.88
CA CYS A 301 13.89 -13.68 -10.52
C CYS A 301 15.22 -13.53 -11.28
N GLN A 302 15.65 -12.29 -11.52
CA GLN A 302 17.00 -11.98 -12.01
C GLN A 302 18.12 -12.63 -11.16
N ASP A 303 17.96 -12.69 -9.84
CA ASP A 303 18.95 -13.30 -8.95
C ASP A 303 19.11 -14.81 -9.15
N ASP A 304 18.04 -15.48 -9.62
CA ASP A 304 18.07 -16.90 -9.94
C ASP A 304 18.79 -17.20 -11.26
N SER A 305 19.15 -16.17 -12.04
CA SER A 305 19.68 -16.33 -13.40
C SER A 305 20.97 -17.15 -13.48
N ASN A 306 21.75 -17.22 -12.41
CA ASN A 306 22.96 -18.05 -12.34
C ASN A 306 22.67 -19.52 -11.98
N THR A 307 21.56 -19.80 -11.29
CA THR A 307 21.11 -21.15 -10.90
C THR A 307 19.61 -21.35 -11.19
N PRO A 308 19.18 -21.20 -12.46
CA PRO A 308 17.78 -20.89 -12.80
C PRO A 308 16.77 -22.02 -12.54
N LEU A 309 17.25 -23.18 -12.10
CA LEU A 309 16.46 -24.37 -11.84
C LEU A 309 16.64 -24.90 -10.41
N GLU A 310 17.38 -24.20 -9.54
CA GLU A 310 17.62 -24.66 -8.16
C GLU A 310 16.32 -24.84 -7.38
N ASN A 311 15.36 -23.94 -7.60
CA ASN A 311 14.03 -23.98 -6.99
C ASN A 311 12.97 -24.67 -7.86
N SER A 312 13.34 -25.14 -9.06
CA SER A 312 12.38 -25.77 -9.98
C SER A 312 12.02 -27.18 -9.50
N THR A 313 10.73 -27.51 -9.56
CA THR A 313 10.23 -28.85 -9.24
C THR A 313 9.96 -29.64 -10.52
N THR A 314 10.17 -30.95 -10.48
CA THR A 314 9.73 -31.87 -11.54
C THR A 314 8.44 -32.60 -11.16
N ILE A 315 7.81 -32.20 -10.06
CA ILE A 315 6.55 -32.77 -9.60
C ILE A 315 5.43 -32.30 -10.53
N THR A 316 4.70 -33.26 -11.09
CA THR A 316 3.54 -33.00 -11.95
C THR A 316 2.53 -32.08 -11.28
N CYS A 317 2.03 -31.10 -12.03
CA CYS A 317 1.00 -30.17 -11.58
C CYS A 317 -0.29 -30.94 -11.24
N LYS A 318 -0.78 -30.77 -10.00
CA LYS A 318 -1.98 -31.47 -9.50
C LYS A 318 -3.29 -30.69 -9.71
N GLY A 319 -3.27 -29.52 -10.33
CA GLY A 319 -4.45 -28.67 -10.46
C GLY A 319 -4.30 -27.62 -11.56
N ARG A 320 -5.12 -26.57 -11.50
CA ARG A 320 -5.14 -25.45 -12.46
C ARG A 320 -4.08 -24.42 -12.06
N GLY A 321 -2.86 -24.57 -12.58
CA GLY A 321 -1.70 -23.82 -12.09
C GLY A 321 -1.83 -22.31 -12.33
N PHE A 322 -2.37 -21.91 -13.48
CA PHE A 322 -2.63 -20.50 -13.77
C PHE A 322 -3.68 -19.90 -12.82
N ASP A 323 -4.76 -20.62 -12.53
CA ASP A 323 -5.79 -20.14 -11.61
C ASP A 323 -5.26 -19.93 -10.18
N LYS A 324 -4.41 -20.86 -9.70
CA LYS A 324 -3.74 -20.71 -8.40
C LYS A 324 -2.81 -19.50 -8.37
N HIS A 325 -2.06 -19.28 -9.45
CA HIS A 325 -1.19 -18.11 -9.57
C HIS A 325 -1.99 -16.80 -9.54
N MET A 326 -3.07 -16.70 -10.31
CA MET A 326 -3.97 -15.54 -10.31
C MET A 326 -4.61 -15.29 -8.95
N SER A 327 -5.02 -16.36 -8.26
CA SER A 327 -5.55 -16.28 -6.89
C SER A 327 -4.50 -15.73 -5.91
N SER A 328 -3.24 -16.16 -6.03
CA SER A 328 -2.15 -15.66 -5.21
C SER A 328 -1.81 -14.19 -5.51
N ILE A 329 -1.88 -13.76 -6.78
CA ILE A 329 -1.73 -12.34 -7.14
C ILE A 329 -2.81 -11.52 -6.45
N VAL A 330 -4.07 -11.95 -6.56
CA VAL A 330 -5.20 -11.24 -5.95
C VAL A 330 -5.11 -11.23 -4.43
N ASP A 331 -4.69 -12.33 -3.79
CA ASP A 331 -4.49 -12.36 -2.33
C ASP A 331 -3.46 -11.31 -1.89
N LYS A 332 -2.34 -11.20 -2.60
CA LYS A 332 -1.32 -10.16 -2.35
C LYS A 332 -1.88 -8.76 -2.60
N GLU A 333 -2.65 -8.55 -3.67
CA GLU A 333 -3.26 -7.25 -3.97
C GLU A 333 -4.24 -6.82 -2.88
N ILE A 334 -5.07 -7.74 -2.39
CA ILE A 334 -5.98 -7.48 -1.27
C ILE A 334 -5.19 -7.22 0.01
N GLU A 335 -4.11 -7.97 0.28
CA GLU A 335 -3.26 -7.72 1.44
C GLU A 335 -2.64 -6.32 1.39
N MET A 336 -2.10 -5.90 0.25
CA MET A 336 -1.54 -4.57 0.05
C MET A 336 -2.59 -3.47 0.22
N LEU A 337 -3.76 -3.63 -0.41
CA LEU A 337 -4.91 -2.75 -0.21
C LEU A 337 -5.26 -2.57 1.28
N LEU A 338 -5.16 -3.63 2.09
CA LEU A 338 -5.52 -3.58 3.51
C LEU A 338 -4.35 -3.19 4.43
N MET A 339 -3.13 -3.14 3.91
CA MET A 339 -1.96 -2.60 4.61
C MET A 339 -1.80 -1.12 4.34
N GLU A 340 -2.04 -0.72 3.10
CA GLU A 340 -2.02 0.67 2.70
C GLU A 340 -3.15 1.41 3.39
N TYR A 341 -4.36 0.83 3.48
CA TYR A 341 -5.61 1.41 4.02
C TYR A 341 -6.20 0.68 5.21
#